data_AF-X0Y5S2-F1
#
_entry.id   AF-X0Y5S2-F1
#
_cell.length_a   1.000
_cell.length_b   1.000
_cell.length_c   1.000
_cell.angle_alpha   90.00
_cell.angle_beta   90.00
_cell.angle_gamma   90.00
#
_symmetry.space_group_name_H-M   'P 1'
#
loop_
_entity.id
_entity.type
_entity.pdbx_description
1 polymer ?
#
loop_
_entity_poly.entity_id
_entity_poly.type
_entity_poly.pdbx_seq_one_letter_code
_entity_poly.pdbx_strand_id
1 'polypeptide(L)'
;GAIILGSPKTKAMLESFYGVTENVRVVEDGETLSLGRRTLQFFSTPFVHWPETMMTYETTHRILFSCDAFGGYGALSGTIFDDECTGLDFYQKESLRYYVNIVAKFSKPVLKAIEKLADVPVEIIAPSHGLIWREQPQLIVDLYQKWAEYATGQPEAGITLIYGSMYGNTEAMMNAVAQGISRVGVPVEIFDAARTDVSYILPSLWTKAG
;
A
#
# COMPACT_ATOMS: atom_id res chain seq x y z
N GLY A 1 -23.32 19.11 -16.89
CA GLY A 1 -22.02 18.45 -17.02
C GLY A 1 -21.64 17.82 -15.68
N ALA A 2 -20.70 16.88 -15.68
CA ALA A 2 -20.13 16.37 -14.42
C ALA A 2 -19.16 17.41 -13.83
N ILE A 3 -19.04 17.43 -12.50
CA ILE A 3 -18.07 18.26 -11.76
C ILE A 3 -17.01 17.33 -11.18
N ILE A 4 -15.75 17.61 -11.46
CA ILE A 4 -14.60 16.90 -10.90
C ILE A 4 -14.32 17.48 -9.51
N LEU A 5 -14.26 16.60 -8.51
CA LEU A 5 -13.90 16.94 -7.14
C LEU A 5 -12.48 16.46 -6.87
N GLY A 6 -11.67 17.30 -6.23
CA GLY A 6 -10.31 16.92 -5.85
C GLY A 6 -9.67 17.94 -4.94
N SER A 7 -8.48 17.62 -4.45
CA SER A 7 -7.69 18.54 -3.61
C SER A 7 -7.19 19.77 -4.42
N PRO A 8 -6.71 20.83 -3.76
CA PRO A 8 -6.10 21.97 -4.46
C PRO A 8 -4.98 21.55 -5.43
N LYS A 9 -4.20 20.52 -5.06
CA LYS A 9 -3.13 19.96 -5.89
C LYS A 9 -3.68 19.17 -7.09
N THR A 10 -4.80 18.46 -6.92
CA THR A 10 -5.49 17.75 -8.02
C THR A 10 -5.86 18.72 -9.13
N LYS A 11 -6.42 19.90 -8.80
CA LYS A 11 -6.77 20.93 -9.79
C LYS A 11 -5.55 21.39 -10.60
N ALA A 12 -4.44 21.70 -9.93
CA ALA A 12 -3.21 22.12 -10.61
C ALA A 12 -2.64 21.01 -11.51
N MET A 13 -2.74 19.74 -11.11
CA MET A 13 -2.27 18.61 -11.90
C MET A 13 -3.16 18.33 -13.10
N LEU A 14 -4.48 18.44 -12.97
CA LEU A 14 -5.42 18.30 -14.08
C LEU A 14 -5.16 19.33 -15.18
N GLU A 15 -4.89 20.58 -14.79
CA GLU A 15 -4.49 21.63 -15.73
C GLU A 15 -3.14 21.29 -16.39
N SER A 16 -2.13 20.93 -15.60
CA SER A 16 -0.78 20.69 -16.12
C SER A 16 -0.64 19.46 -17.00
N PHE A 17 -1.34 18.36 -16.69
CA PHE A 17 -1.19 17.09 -17.40
C PHE A 17 -2.20 16.92 -18.54
N TYR A 18 -3.38 17.51 -18.40
CA TYR A 18 -4.50 17.26 -19.31
C TYR A 18 -5.15 18.54 -19.85
N GLY A 19 -4.72 19.73 -19.43
CA GLY A 19 -5.33 21.00 -19.84
C GLY A 19 -6.76 21.20 -19.31
N VAL A 20 -7.17 20.44 -18.29
CA VAL A 20 -8.54 20.49 -17.75
C VAL A 20 -8.63 21.61 -16.70
N THR A 21 -9.32 22.69 -17.05
CA THR A 21 -9.51 23.87 -16.19
C THR A 21 -10.97 24.11 -15.81
N GLU A 22 -11.91 23.59 -16.60
CA GLU A 22 -13.34 23.75 -16.40
C GLU A 22 -13.95 22.63 -15.54
N ASN A 23 -15.04 22.93 -14.84
CA ASN A 23 -15.78 21.97 -14.01
C ASN A 23 -14.95 21.26 -12.92
N VAL A 24 -13.85 21.88 -12.46
CA VAL A 24 -13.05 21.37 -11.34
C VAL A 24 -13.36 22.17 -10.07
N ARG A 25 -13.90 21.49 -9.07
CA ARG A 25 -14.16 22.04 -7.74
C ARG A 25 -13.20 21.44 -6.73
N VAL A 26 -12.52 22.32 -6.01
CA VAL A 26 -11.66 21.93 -4.89
C VAL A 26 -12.55 21.55 -3.70
N VAL A 27 -12.18 20.48 -3.00
CA VAL A 27 -12.77 20.10 -1.72
C VAL A 27 -11.77 20.31 -0.58
N GLU A 28 -12.27 20.78 0.54
CA GLU A 28 -11.47 20.99 1.76
C GLU A 28 -11.42 19.74 2.63
N ASP A 29 -10.47 19.72 3.56
CA ASP A 29 -10.35 18.64 4.53
C ASP A 29 -11.55 18.59 5.48
N GLY A 30 -12.15 17.42 5.62
CA GLY A 30 -13.36 17.19 6.41
C GLY A 30 -14.66 17.66 5.74
N GLU A 31 -14.59 18.26 4.55
CA GLU A 31 -15.77 18.73 3.83
C GLU A 31 -16.72 17.57 3.52
N THR A 32 -18.03 17.82 3.66
CA THR A 32 -19.08 16.86 3.32
C THR A 32 -19.87 17.30 2.09
N LEU A 33 -20.20 16.34 1.22
CA LEU A 33 -21.07 16.53 0.06
C LEU A 33 -22.24 15.55 0.09
N SER A 34 -23.47 16.07 0.13
CA SER A 34 -24.67 15.26 -0.04
C SER A 34 -24.93 14.96 -1.51
N LEU A 35 -25.16 13.68 -1.82
CA LEU A 35 -25.63 13.16 -3.11
C LEU A 35 -27.13 12.79 -3.03
N GLY A 36 -27.86 13.34 -2.06
CA GLY A 36 -29.23 12.96 -1.74
C GLY A 36 -29.28 11.83 -0.72
N ARG A 37 -29.23 10.57 -1.17
CA ARG A 37 -29.31 9.39 -0.29
C ARG A 37 -27.99 9.01 0.39
N ARG A 38 -26.89 9.57 -0.09
CA ARG A 38 -25.52 9.28 0.37
C ARG A 38 -24.84 10.59 0.69
N THR A 39 -23.92 10.56 1.64
CA THR A 39 -23.07 11.71 1.96
C THR A 39 -21.62 11.26 1.90
N LEU A 40 -20.84 11.97 1.08
CA LEU A 40 -19.39 11.82 1.00
C LEU A 40 -18.74 12.78 1.99
N GLN A 41 -17.64 12.35 2.60
CA GLN A 41 -16.74 13.19 3.37
C GLN A 41 -15.33 13.02 2.82
N PHE A 42 -14.56 14.10 2.74
CA PHE A 42 -13.24 14.09 2.11
C PHE A 42 -12.15 14.26 3.16
N PHE A 43 -11.11 13.44 3.08
CA PHE A 43 -9.96 13.49 3.99
C PHE A 43 -8.68 13.70 3.20
N SER A 44 -8.00 14.83 3.44
CA SER A 44 -6.70 15.11 2.85
C SER A 44 -5.64 14.19 3.46
N THR A 45 -4.97 13.40 2.62
CA THR A 45 -3.92 12.44 2.99
C THR A 45 -2.72 12.57 2.03
N PRO A 46 -2.09 13.75 1.97
CA PRO A 46 -1.05 14.03 0.99
C PRO A 46 0.17 13.14 1.20
N PHE A 47 0.83 12.79 0.10
CA PHE A 47 1.94 11.86 0.03
C PHE A 47 1.60 10.43 0.45
N VAL A 48 0.35 10.00 0.25
CA VAL A 48 -0.06 8.58 0.36
C VAL A 48 -0.54 8.08 -1.01
N HIS A 49 0.26 8.09 -2.08
CA HIS A 49 1.70 8.36 -2.17
C HIS A 49 2.04 9.67 -2.92
N TRP A 50 1.04 10.37 -3.45
CA TRP A 50 1.21 11.59 -4.22
C TRP A 50 0.78 12.85 -3.44
N PRO A 51 1.32 14.04 -3.75
CA PRO A 51 1.04 15.27 -3.01
C PRO A 51 -0.44 15.68 -2.97
N GLU A 52 -1.24 15.25 -3.94
CA GLU A 52 -2.66 15.56 -4.07
C GLU A 52 -3.59 14.55 -3.41
N THR A 53 -3.06 13.41 -2.96
CA THR A 53 -3.89 12.29 -2.51
C THR A 53 -4.85 12.70 -1.40
N MET A 54 -6.10 12.28 -1.56
CA MET A 54 -7.18 12.40 -0.58
C MET A 54 -8.00 11.12 -0.61
N MET A 55 -8.59 10.78 0.52
CA MET A 55 -9.55 9.68 0.64
C MET A 55 -10.97 10.22 0.65
N THR A 56 -11.91 9.43 0.13
CA THR A 56 -13.33 9.76 0.16
C THR A 56 -14.06 8.73 1.00
N TYR A 57 -14.89 9.18 1.93
CA TYR A 57 -15.62 8.32 2.85
C TYR A 57 -17.13 8.48 2.62
N GLU A 58 -17.82 7.37 2.34
CA GLU A 58 -19.28 7.34 2.24
C GLU A 58 -19.87 6.97 3.60
N THR A 59 -20.57 7.92 4.21
CA THR A 59 -21.01 7.85 5.61
C THR A 59 -22.09 6.82 5.90
N THR A 60 -22.92 6.45 4.91
CA THR A 60 -24.11 5.61 5.15
C THR A 60 -23.75 4.14 5.30
N HIS A 61 -22.88 3.62 4.44
CA HIS A 61 -22.35 2.25 4.51
C HIS A 61 -20.91 2.19 5.02
N ARG A 62 -20.36 3.33 5.47
CA ARG A 62 -19.05 3.41 6.09
C ARG A 62 -17.91 2.89 5.19
N ILE A 63 -17.95 3.30 3.92
CA ILE A 63 -17.00 2.88 2.89
C ILE A 63 -15.91 3.92 2.75
N LEU A 64 -14.65 3.51 2.92
CA LEU A 64 -13.48 4.33 2.65
C LEU A 64 -12.94 4.00 1.25
N PHE A 65 -13.10 4.95 0.31
CA PHE A 65 -12.39 4.94 -0.96
C PHE A 65 -10.99 5.53 -0.75
N SER A 66 -10.01 4.65 -0.60
CA SER A 66 -8.66 4.98 -0.11
C SER A 66 -7.66 5.32 -1.21
N CYS A 67 -8.07 5.29 -2.48
CA CYS A 67 -7.18 5.39 -3.63
C CYS A 67 -6.07 4.32 -3.52
N ASP A 68 -4.80 4.69 -3.68
CA ASP A 68 -3.68 3.74 -3.68
C ASP A 68 -3.38 3.13 -2.30
N ALA A 69 -3.83 3.78 -1.21
CA ALA A 69 -3.62 3.24 0.14
C ALA A 69 -4.45 1.96 0.32
N PHE A 70 -3.90 1.00 1.07
CA PHE A 70 -4.51 -0.32 1.33
C PHE A 70 -4.71 -1.19 0.07
N GLY A 71 -4.08 -0.81 -1.04
CA GLY A 71 -4.12 -1.55 -2.29
C GLY A 71 -3.16 -2.74 -2.35
N GLY A 72 -3.17 -3.41 -3.50
CA GLY A 72 -2.27 -4.52 -3.79
C GLY A 72 -2.11 -4.74 -5.29
N TYR A 73 -1.06 -5.47 -5.67
CA TYR A 73 -0.89 -5.94 -7.04
C TYR A 73 -1.73 -7.19 -7.33
N GLY A 74 -1.84 -7.53 -8.62
CA GLY A 74 -2.42 -8.78 -9.09
C GLY A 74 -3.80 -8.63 -9.72
N ALA A 75 -4.05 -9.43 -10.76
CA ALA A 75 -5.37 -9.52 -11.34
C ALA A 75 -6.32 -10.28 -10.39
N LEU A 76 -7.51 -9.72 -10.21
CA LEU A 76 -8.57 -10.32 -9.43
C LEU A 76 -9.19 -11.48 -10.23
N SER A 77 -9.06 -12.71 -9.74
CA SER A 77 -9.48 -13.91 -10.46
C SER A 77 -10.83 -14.40 -9.96
N GLY A 78 -11.90 -13.80 -10.46
CA GLY A 78 -13.28 -14.24 -10.21
C GLY A 78 -13.94 -13.69 -8.94
N THR A 79 -13.23 -12.90 -8.15
CA THR A 79 -13.73 -12.24 -6.92
C THR A 79 -13.06 -10.89 -6.75
N ILE A 80 -13.76 -9.93 -6.13
CA ILE A 80 -13.22 -8.61 -5.79
C ILE A 80 -13.22 -8.32 -4.29
N PHE A 81 -13.85 -9.16 -3.47
CA PHE A 81 -13.94 -8.99 -2.02
C PHE A 81 -13.08 -10.01 -1.29
N ASP A 82 -12.56 -9.63 -0.12
CA ASP A 82 -11.70 -10.48 0.70
C ASP A 82 -12.40 -11.74 1.23
N ASP A 83 -13.70 -11.70 1.52
CA ASP A 83 -14.49 -12.88 1.96
C ASP A 83 -14.81 -13.88 0.86
N GLU A 84 -14.83 -13.43 -0.39
CA GLU A 84 -15.11 -14.27 -1.55
C GLU A 84 -13.82 -14.86 -2.16
N CYS A 85 -12.65 -14.50 -1.62
CA CYS A 85 -11.35 -14.82 -2.17
C CYS A 85 -10.76 -16.14 -1.64
N THR A 86 -10.56 -17.13 -2.52
CA THR A 86 -9.78 -18.34 -2.22
C THR A 86 -8.28 -18.06 -2.38
N GLY A 87 -7.64 -17.47 -1.37
CA GLY A 87 -6.19 -17.21 -1.39
C GLY A 87 -5.78 -15.86 -0.81
N LEU A 88 -6.36 -15.45 0.32
CA LEU A 88 -6.09 -14.14 0.93
C LEU A 88 -4.59 -13.92 1.21
N ASP A 89 -3.83 -14.96 1.54
CA ASP A 89 -2.38 -14.90 1.75
C ASP A 89 -1.61 -14.40 0.53
N PHE A 90 -2.06 -14.75 -0.68
CA PHE A 90 -1.45 -14.25 -1.91
C PHE A 90 -1.64 -12.72 -2.00
N TYR A 91 -2.86 -12.25 -1.79
CA TYR A 91 -3.17 -10.82 -1.88
C TYR A 91 -2.52 -10.01 -0.75
N GLN A 92 -2.38 -10.56 0.46
CA GLN A 92 -1.61 -9.92 1.52
C GLN A 92 -0.13 -9.75 1.13
N LYS A 93 0.49 -10.74 0.49
CA LYS A 93 1.86 -10.65 -0.03
C LYS A 93 1.97 -9.62 -1.15
N GLU A 94 0.99 -9.58 -2.06
CA GLU A 94 0.94 -8.58 -3.13
C GLU A 94 0.67 -7.17 -2.60
N SER A 95 -0.07 -7.01 -1.50
CA SER A 95 -0.24 -5.74 -0.79
C SER A 95 1.05 -5.29 -0.10
N LEU A 96 1.80 -6.19 0.52
CA LEU A 96 3.15 -5.87 1.03
C LEU A 96 4.07 -5.44 -0.13
N ARG A 97 4.05 -6.19 -1.26
CA ARG A 97 4.83 -5.83 -2.45
C ARG A 97 4.45 -4.44 -2.95
N TYR A 98 3.15 -4.15 -3.04
CA TYR A 98 2.63 -2.84 -3.43
C TYR A 98 3.09 -1.74 -2.48
N TYR A 99 2.91 -1.94 -1.18
CA TYR A 99 3.34 -1.00 -0.15
C TYR A 99 4.81 -0.64 -0.28
N VAL A 100 5.68 -1.66 -0.33
CA VAL A 100 7.13 -1.45 -0.33
C VAL A 100 7.62 -0.78 -1.61
N ASN A 101 7.02 -1.10 -2.76
CA ASN A 101 7.44 -0.55 -4.05
C ASN A 101 6.87 0.85 -4.34
N ILE A 102 5.69 1.18 -3.83
CA ILE A 102 4.96 2.41 -4.19
C ILE A 102 4.90 3.41 -3.03
N VAL A 103 4.59 2.92 -1.83
CA VAL A 103 4.13 3.76 -0.71
C VAL A 103 5.21 3.95 0.35
N ALA A 104 6.09 2.99 0.57
CA ALA A 104 6.98 2.90 1.73
C ALA A 104 7.90 4.11 1.93
N LYS A 105 8.30 4.81 0.86
CA LYS A 105 9.04 6.08 0.95
C LYS A 105 8.30 7.13 1.80
N PHE A 106 6.99 7.03 1.87
CA PHE A 106 6.09 7.92 2.59
C PHE A 106 5.45 7.27 3.82
N SER A 107 6.17 6.35 4.48
CA SER A 107 5.68 5.68 5.70
C SER A 107 5.24 6.65 6.82
N LYS A 108 5.93 7.78 6.99
CA LYS A 108 5.51 8.81 7.96
C LYS A 108 4.14 9.45 7.61
N PRO A 109 3.91 9.92 6.38
CA PRO A 109 2.56 10.29 5.91
C PRO A 109 1.51 9.19 6.09
N VAL A 110 1.83 7.93 5.83
CA VAL A 110 0.92 6.79 6.04
C VAL A 110 0.46 6.72 7.50
N LEU A 111 1.40 6.74 8.45
CA LEU A 111 1.06 6.69 9.89
C LEU A 111 0.16 7.85 10.31
N LYS A 112 0.43 9.07 9.80
CA LYS A 112 -0.43 10.23 10.07
C LYS A 112 -1.82 10.09 9.46
N ALA A 113 -1.94 9.47 8.28
CA ALA A 113 -3.23 9.22 7.65
C ALA A 113 -4.04 8.18 8.44
N ILE A 114 -3.39 7.12 8.93
CA ILE A 114 -4.01 6.11 9.81
C ILE A 114 -4.48 6.76 11.11
N GLU A 115 -3.62 7.53 11.78
CA GLU A 115 -3.97 8.28 13.00
C GLU A 115 -5.16 9.23 12.79
N LYS A 116 -5.16 9.98 11.69
CA LYS A 116 -6.24 10.89 11.32
C LYS A 116 -7.59 10.19 11.11
N LEU A 117 -7.57 8.97 10.60
CA LEU A 117 -8.78 8.19 10.31
C LEU A 117 -9.19 7.26 11.45
N ALA A 118 -8.46 7.24 12.58
CA ALA A 118 -8.67 6.31 13.68
C ALA A 118 -10.09 6.37 14.28
N ASP A 119 -10.69 7.57 14.33
CA ASP A 119 -12.05 7.78 14.85
C ASP A 119 -13.14 7.69 13.77
N VAL A 120 -12.77 7.45 12.51
CA VAL A 120 -13.73 7.28 11.41
C VAL A 120 -14.20 5.83 11.40
N PRO A 121 -15.51 5.55 11.60
CA PRO A 121 -15.99 4.18 11.59
C PRO A 121 -15.95 3.64 10.16
N VAL A 122 -15.09 2.66 9.88
CA VAL A 122 -14.95 2.08 8.53
C VAL A 122 -15.37 0.61 8.56
N GLU A 123 -16.33 0.25 7.71
CA GLU A 123 -16.76 -1.14 7.52
C GLU A 123 -16.22 -1.74 6.23
N ILE A 124 -15.85 -0.91 5.24
CA ILE A 124 -15.32 -1.38 3.96
C ILE A 124 -14.20 -0.44 3.51
N ILE A 125 -13.05 -0.99 3.11
CA ILE A 125 -11.98 -0.25 2.43
C ILE A 125 -11.94 -0.67 0.96
N ALA A 126 -12.15 0.30 0.07
CA ALA A 126 -12.18 0.12 -1.38
C ALA A 126 -10.99 0.88 -2.02
N PRO A 127 -9.82 0.24 -2.15
CA PRO A 127 -8.66 0.82 -2.83
C PRO A 127 -8.86 0.90 -4.34
N SER A 128 -8.01 1.67 -5.03
CA SER A 128 -7.94 1.74 -6.50
C SER A 128 -7.40 0.44 -7.14
N HIS A 129 -6.69 -0.38 -6.36
CA HIS A 129 -5.99 -1.57 -6.81
C HIS A 129 -6.13 -2.72 -5.81
N GLY A 130 -6.33 -3.95 -6.31
CA GLY A 130 -6.43 -5.15 -5.48
C GLY A 130 -7.83 -5.37 -4.91
N LEU A 131 -7.91 -6.12 -3.81
CA LEU A 131 -9.17 -6.52 -3.18
C LEU A 131 -9.85 -5.33 -2.47
N ILE A 132 -11.19 -5.39 -2.45
CA ILE A 132 -12.02 -4.61 -1.52
C ILE A 132 -12.06 -5.37 -0.20
N TRP A 133 -11.66 -4.71 0.87
CA TRP A 133 -11.63 -5.28 2.22
C TRP A 133 -12.97 -5.01 2.90
N ARG A 134 -13.87 -5.99 2.84
CA ARG A 134 -15.25 -5.92 3.35
C ARG A 134 -15.43 -6.71 4.64
N GLU A 135 -14.81 -7.89 4.74
CA GLU A 135 -14.92 -8.76 5.92
C GLU A 135 -13.89 -8.40 6.98
N GLN A 136 -12.67 -8.08 6.56
CA GLN A 136 -11.56 -7.74 7.45
C GLN A 136 -10.88 -6.41 7.07
N PRO A 137 -11.59 -5.27 7.05
CA PRO A 137 -10.99 -3.97 6.74
C PRO A 137 -9.85 -3.60 7.71
N GLN A 138 -9.95 -3.98 8.98
CA GLN A 138 -8.90 -3.67 9.96
C GLN A 138 -7.60 -4.42 9.68
N LEU A 139 -7.66 -5.62 9.09
CA LEU A 139 -6.47 -6.42 8.79
C LEU A 139 -5.49 -5.65 7.90
N ILE A 140 -5.97 -5.03 6.83
CA ILE A 140 -5.08 -4.28 5.92
C ILE A 140 -4.57 -2.98 6.55
N VAL A 141 -5.35 -2.37 7.44
CA VAL A 141 -4.91 -1.19 8.21
C VAL A 141 -3.76 -1.56 9.16
N ASP A 142 -3.93 -2.65 9.91
CA ASP A 142 -2.91 -3.16 10.85
C ASP A 142 -1.62 -3.56 10.12
N LEU A 143 -1.76 -4.20 8.96
CA LEU A 143 -0.64 -4.55 8.09
C LEU A 143 0.09 -3.30 7.58
N TYR A 144 -0.64 -2.31 7.04
CA TYR A 144 -0.04 -1.05 6.58
C TYR A 144 0.64 -0.29 7.72
N GLN A 145 0.03 -0.24 8.90
CA GLN A 145 0.62 0.37 10.09
C GLN A 145 1.94 -0.33 10.44
N LYS A 146 1.92 -1.65 10.57
CA LYS A 146 3.11 -2.47 10.86
C LYS A 146 4.22 -2.23 9.83
N TRP A 147 3.89 -2.24 8.53
CA TRP A 147 4.88 -1.99 7.48
C TRP A 147 5.42 -0.57 7.47
N ALA A 148 4.61 0.42 7.85
CA ALA A 148 5.05 1.80 7.96
C ALA A 148 5.96 2.02 9.18
N GLU A 149 5.68 1.34 10.29
CA GLU A 149 6.52 1.38 11.50
C GLU A 149 7.92 0.85 11.26
N TYR A 150 8.11 -0.11 10.33
CA TYR A 150 9.43 -0.61 9.91
C TYR A 150 10.35 0.48 9.34
N ALA A 151 9.81 1.57 8.80
CA ALA A 151 10.63 2.68 8.29
C ALA A 151 11.39 3.44 9.40
N THR A 152 10.92 3.36 10.65
CA THR A 152 11.49 4.10 11.78
C THR A 152 11.84 3.22 12.98
N GLY A 153 11.33 1.99 13.02
CA GLY A 153 11.57 1.01 14.07
C GLY A 153 12.61 -0.03 13.68
N GLN A 154 12.52 -1.18 14.34
CA GLN A 154 13.30 -2.37 14.00
C GLN A 154 12.38 -3.37 13.31
N PRO A 155 12.67 -3.75 12.05
CA PRO A 155 11.98 -4.84 11.37
C PRO A 155 12.17 -6.19 12.06
N GLU A 156 11.56 -7.24 11.52
CA GLU A 156 11.62 -8.58 12.09
C GLU A 156 13.04 -9.16 11.99
N ALA A 157 13.44 -9.99 12.96
CA ALA A 157 14.72 -10.68 12.88
C ALA A 157 14.73 -11.61 11.66
N GLY A 158 15.62 -11.36 10.71
CA GLY A 158 15.67 -12.11 9.47
C GLY A 158 16.80 -11.64 8.56
N ILE A 159 17.27 -12.53 7.68
CA ILE A 159 18.37 -12.24 6.77
C ILE A 159 17.86 -12.30 5.34
N THR A 160 18.16 -11.25 4.57
CA THR A 160 17.92 -11.21 3.12
C THR A 160 19.27 -11.29 2.41
N LEU A 161 19.58 -12.44 1.81
CA LEU A 161 20.78 -12.62 0.99
C LEU A 161 20.47 -12.26 -0.45
N ILE A 162 21.23 -11.31 -1.00
CA ILE A 162 21.12 -10.89 -2.39
C ILE A 162 22.47 -11.13 -3.05
N TYR A 163 22.47 -11.86 -4.15
CA TYR A 163 23.69 -12.14 -4.90
C TYR A 163 23.48 -11.99 -6.40
N GLY A 164 24.59 -11.92 -7.13
CA GLY A 164 24.63 -12.10 -8.57
C GLY A 164 25.92 -12.82 -8.92
N SER A 165 25.88 -13.76 -9.87
CA SER A 165 27.06 -14.52 -10.26
C SER A 165 27.09 -14.82 -11.75
N MET A 166 28.19 -14.48 -12.41
CA MET A 166 28.40 -14.82 -13.84
C MET A 166 28.93 -16.24 -14.01
N TYR A 167 29.83 -16.66 -13.11
CA TYR A 167 30.60 -17.91 -13.23
C TYR A 167 30.40 -18.86 -12.03
N GLY A 168 29.45 -18.58 -11.14
CA GLY A 168 29.12 -19.44 -9.99
C GLY A 168 30.01 -19.24 -8.75
N ASN A 169 31.14 -18.52 -8.82
CA ASN A 169 32.02 -18.32 -7.67
C ASN A 169 31.33 -17.56 -6.51
N THR A 170 30.59 -16.50 -6.82
CA THR A 170 29.82 -15.74 -5.82
C THR A 170 28.69 -16.58 -5.24
N GLU A 171 28.06 -17.42 -6.06
CA GLU A 171 27.00 -18.35 -5.63
C GLU A 171 27.55 -19.42 -4.68
N ALA A 172 28.73 -19.97 -4.96
CA ALA A 172 29.40 -20.90 -4.06
C ALA A 172 29.71 -20.27 -2.69
N MET A 173 30.18 -19.03 -2.67
CA MET A 173 30.37 -18.27 -1.43
C MET A 173 29.04 -18.03 -0.71
N MET A 174 28.00 -17.59 -1.43
CA MET A 174 26.66 -17.36 -0.87
C MET A 174 26.11 -18.64 -0.23
N ASN A 175 26.24 -19.80 -0.89
CA ASN A 175 25.81 -21.08 -0.35
C ASN A 175 26.53 -21.46 0.95
N ALA A 176 27.85 -21.20 1.04
CA ALA A 176 28.61 -21.42 2.27
C ALA A 176 28.12 -20.51 3.41
N VAL A 177 27.83 -19.23 3.10
CA VAL A 177 27.25 -18.27 4.07
C VAL A 177 25.86 -18.72 4.52
N ALA A 178 24.98 -19.09 3.59
CA ALA A 178 23.63 -19.59 3.88
C ALA A 178 23.65 -20.86 4.75
N GLN A 179 24.60 -21.78 4.52
CA GLN A 179 24.80 -22.96 5.36
C GLN A 179 25.28 -22.61 6.78
N GLY A 180 26.06 -21.54 6.93
CA GLY A 180 26.42 -21.01 8.24
C GLY A 180 25.21 -20.46 8.97
N ILE A 181 24.41 -19.63 8.29
CA ILE A 181 23.21 -18.99 8.86
C ILE A 181 22.14 -20.01 9.25
N SER A 182 21.95 -21.07 8.46
CA SER A 182 20.92 -22.08 8.74
C SER A 182 21.09 -22.78 10.10
N ARG A 183 22.29 -22.74 10.68
CA ARG A 183 22.59 -23.29 12.01
C ARG A 183 22.12 -22.39 13.16
N VAL A 184 21.82 -21.13 12.88
CA VAL A 184 21.41 -20.11 13.88
C VAL A 184 19.89 -20.06 14.05
N GLY A 185 19.14 -20.63 13.11
CA GLY A 185 17.67 -20.69 13.17
C GLY A 185 16.96 -19.37 12.87
N VAL A 186 17.66 -18.39 12.26
CA VAL A 186 17.08 -17.12 11.80
C VAL A 186 16.43 -17.32 10.44
N PRO A 187 15.24 -16.75 10.16
CA PRO A 187 14.63 -16.80 8.83
C PRO A 187 15.55 -16.22 7.75
N VAL A 188 15.72 -16.93 6.63
CA VAL A 188 16.55 -16.50 5.50
C VAL A 188 15.75 -16.52 4.22
N GLU A 189 15.83 -15.46 3.44
CA GLU A 189 15.45 -15.46 2.03
C GLU A 189 16.64 -15.13 1.16
N ILE A 190 16.73 -15.80 0.01
CA ILE A 190 17.86 -15.72 -0.91
C ILE A 190 17.34 -15.31 -2.28
N PHE A 191 17.92 -14.27 -2.84
CA PHE A 191 17.55 -13.72 -4.13
C PHE A 191 18.75 -13.64 -5.06
N ASP A 192 18.60 -14.22 -6.25
CA ASP A 192 19.48 -13.93 -7.37
C ASP A 192 18.99 -12.66 -8.07
N ALA A 193 19.74 -11.56 -7.90
CA ALA A 193 19.42 -10.26 -8.45
C ALA A 193 19.48 -10.22 -9.99
N ALA A 194 20.11 -11.21 -10.64
CA ALA A 194 20.11 -11.33 -12.10
C ALA A 194 18.83 -12.00 -12.63
N ARG A 195 18.06 -12.68 -11.78
CA ARG A 195 16.87 -13.47 -12.17
C ARG A 195 15.59 -13.04 -11.48
N THR A 196 15.70 -12.28 -10.39
CA THR A 196 14.56 -11.82 -9.60
C THR A 196 14.37 -10.33 -9.82
N ASP A 197 13.18 -9.93 -10.24
CA ASP A 197 12.85 -8.52 -10.33
C ASP A 197 12.91 -7.85 -8.95
N VAL A 198 13.45 -6.62 -8.91
CA VAL A 198 13.68 -5.87 -7.68
C VAL A 198 12.42 -5.75 -6.83
N SER A 199 11.24 -5.72 -7.45
CA SER A 199 9.98 -5.60 -6.72
C SER A 199 9.68 -6.76 -5.79
N TYR A 200 10.21 -7.95 -6.05
CA TYR A 200 10.08 -9.12 -5.18
C TYR A 200 11.16 -9.19 -4.10
N ILE A 201 12.29 -8.51 -4.30
CA ILE A 201 13.41 -8.47 -3.34
C ILE A 201 13.13 -7.47 -2.23
N LEU A 202 12.60 -6.29 -2.60
CA LEU A 202 12.37 -5.18 -1.67
C LEU A 202 11.49 -5.54 -0.46
N PRO A 203 10.41 -6.32 -0.57
CA PRO A 203 9.61 -6.77 0.59
C PRO A 203 10.42 -7.47 1.66
N SER A 204 11.34 -8.38 1.27
CA SER A 204 12.19 -9.07 2.23
C SER A 204 13.18 -8.11 2.88
N LEU A 205 13.78 -7.20 2.11
CA LEU A 205 14.67 -6.15 2.65
C LEU A 205 13.94 -5.21 3.61
N TRP A 206 12.66 -4.91 3.34
CA TRP A 206 11.88 -3.99 4.13
C TRP A 206 11.42 -4.59 5.46
N THR A 207 11.08 -5.87 5.46
CA THR A 207 10.49 -6.55 6.63
C THR A 207 11.50 -7.19 7.56
N LYS A 208 12.77 -7.31 7.14
CA LYS A 208 13.80 -8.04 7.88
C LYS A 208 15.01 -7.19 8.22
N ALA A 209 15.53 -7.38 9.42
CA ALA A 209 16.81 -6.86 9.89
C ALA A 209 17.57 -7.96 10.63
N GLY A 210 18.83 -8.19 10.26
CA GLY A 210 19.66 -9.27 10.80
C GLY A 210 21.06 -9.27 10.23
#